data_AF-A0A537X829-F1
#
_entry.id   AF-A0A537X829-F1
#
_cell.length_a   1.000
_cell.length_b   1.000
_cell.length_c   1.000
_cell.angle_alpha   90.00
_cell.angle_beta   90.00
_cell.angle_gamma   90.00
#
_symmetry.space_group_name_H-M   'P 1'
#
loop_
_entity.id
_entity.type
_entity.pdbx_description
1 polymer ?
#
loop_
_entity_poly.entity_id
_entity_poly.type
_entity_poly.pdbx_seq_one_letter_code
_entity_poly.pdbx_strand_id
1 'polypeptide(L)'
;SSYDNPEYVKAALGEGAAGYLLKDTTLEDLRQAILVVLSGSGNVLSPRAIRNLFQGPDPLDEAAFVEVPMPDTGLTRRELEVLQFLVLGHSNREISRQLF
;
A
#
# COMPACT_ATOMS: atom_id res chain seq x y z
N SER A 1 17.87 -1.88 2.40
CA SER A 1 18.10 -0.76 1.46
C SER A 1 16.88 0.13 1.51
N SER A 2 17.00 1.42 1.86
CA SER A 2 15.84 2.31 2.12
C SER A 2 14.81 2.48 0.97
N TYR A 3 15.11 1.99 -0.23
CA TYR A 3 14.29 2.15 -1.45
C TYR A 3 13.27 1.04 -1.66
N ASP A 4 13.28 -0.01 -0.85
CA ASP A 4 12.28 -1.07 -0.93
C ASP A 4 11.03 -0.76 -0.10
N ASN A 5 11.00 0.39 0.59
CA ASN A 5 9.85 0.79 1.38
C ASN A 5 8.63 1.05 0.48
N PRO A 6 7.46 0.45 0.81
CA PRO A 6 6.23 0.53 0.02
C PRO A 6 5.78 1.96 -0.27
N GLU A 7 6.04 2.92 0.62
CA GLU A 7 5.63 4.31 0.41
C GLU A 7 6.38 4.95 -0.76
N TYR A 8 7.66 4.61 -0.99
CA TYR A 8 8.38 5.08 -2.17
C TYR A 8 7.87 4.44 -3.46
N VAL A 9 7.49 3.16 -3.40
CA VAL A 9 6.92 2.46 -4.57
C VAL A 9 5.57 3.07 -4.94
N LYS A 10 4.70 3.31 -3.95
CA LYS A 10 3.40 3.97 -4.15
C LYS A 10 3.55 5.39 -4.69
N ALA A 11 4.43 6.20 -4.09
CA ALA A 11 4.67 7.57 -4.53
C ALA A 11 5.16 7.62 -5.99
N ALA A 12 6.16 6.81 -6.33
CA ALA A 12 6.69 6.75 -7.70
C ALA A 12 5.60 6.36 -8.72
N LEU A 13 4.77 5.37 -8.40
CA LEU A 13 3.66 4.97 -9.28
C LEU A 13 2.57 6.06 -9.36
N GLY A 14 2.24 6.72 -8.25
CA GLY A 14 1.28 7.83 -8.20
C GLY A 14 1.74 9.06 -9.00
N GLU A 15 3.05 9.28 -9.10
CA GLU A 15 3.66 10.34 -9.92
C GLU A 15 3.77 9.96 -11.42
N GLY A 16 3.28 8.78 -11.81
CA GLY A 16 3.21 8.35 -13.21
C GLY A 16 4.38 7.48 -13.67
N ALA A 17 5.15 6.87 -12.76
CA ALA A 17 6.17 5.91 -13.16
C ALA A 17 5.54 4.70 -13.88
N ALA A 18 6.09 4.36 -15.05
CA ALA A 18 5.73 3.16 -15.80
C ALA A 18 6.31 1.87 -15.18
N GLY A 19 7.10 1.95 -14.10
CA GLY A 19 7.67 0.78 -13.43
C GLY A 19 8.60 1.13 -12.28
N TYR A 20 8.94 0.13 -11.46
CA TYR A 20 9.80 0.28 -10.28
C TYR A 20 10.71 -0.95 -10.09
N LEU A 21 12.01 -0.75 -10.28
CA LEU A 21 13.02 -1.80 -10.15
C LEU A 21 13.98 -1.48 -9.01
N LEU A 22 14.29 -2.49 -8.20
CA LEU A 22 15.25 -2.38 -7.11
C LEU A 22 16.67 -2.72 -7.59
N LYS A 23 17.67 -2.29 -6.82
CA LYS A 23 19.10 -2.42 -7.18
C LYS A 23 19.59 -3.86 -7.30
N ASP A 24 18.85 -4.82 -6.77
CA ASP A 24 19.13 -6.26 -6.86
C ASP A 24 18.49 -6.93 -8.09
N THR A 25 17.79 -6.17 -8.93
CA THR A 25 17.26 -6.64 -10.22
C THR A 25 18.40 -7.08 -11.13
N THR A 26 18.24 -8.20 -11.82
CA THR A 26 19.26 -8.68 -12.77
C THR A 26 19.29 -7.81 -14.03
N LEU A 27 20.41 -7.84 -14.76
CA LEU A 27 20.55 -7.14 -16.05
C LEU A 27 19.51 -7.61 -17.08
N GLU A 28 19.18 -8.90 -17.09
CA GLU A 28 18.18 -9.46 -17.99
C GLU A 28 16.78 -8.94 -17.64
N ASP A 29 16.41 -8.93 -16.35
CA ASP A 29 15.13 -8.42 -15.89
C ASP A 29 14.98 -6.92 -16.18
N LEU A 30 16.06 -6.14 -16.01
CA LEU A 30 16.09 -4.73 -16.38
C LEU A 30 15.84 -4.54 -17.89
N ARG A 31 16.49 -5.34 -18.73
CA ARG A 31 16.30 -5.29 -20.18
C ARG A 31 14.86 -5.63 -20.56
N GLN A 32 14.29 -6.68 -19.98
CA GLN A 32 12.89 -7.06 -20.21
C GLN A 32 11.93 -5.95 -19.76
N ALA A 33 12.20 -5.32 -18.62
CA ALA A 33 11.37 -4.24 -18.12
C ALA A 33 11.30 -3.05 -19.10
N ILE A 34 12.45 -2.66 -19.68
CA ILE A 34 12.51 -1.59 -20.68
C ILE A 34 11.68 -1.96 -21.91
N LEU A 35 11.81 -3.19 -22.41
CA LEU A 35 11.07 -3.66 -23.59
C LEU A 35 9.55 -3.66 -23.36
N VAL A 36 9.10 -4.08 -22.18
CA VAL A 36 7.67 -4.08 -21.82
C VAL A 36 7.12 -2.65 -21.80
N VAL A 37 7.82 -1.70 -21.18
CA VAL A 37 7.39 -0.30 -21.14
C VAL A 37 7.33 0.29 -22.56
N LEU A 38 8.33 0.03 -23.40
CA LEU A 38 8.36 0.50 -24.79
C LEU A 38 7.24 -0.09 -25.65
N SER A 39 6.82 -1.33 -25.38
CA SER A 39 5.72 -1.96 -26.10
C SER A 39 4.34 -1.40 -25.74
N GLY A 40 4.25 -0.59 -24.67
CA GLY A 40 2.97 -0.10 -24.13
C GLY A 40 2.12 -1.21 -23.49
N SER A 41 2.68 -2.40 -23.28
CA SER A 41 1.93 -3.57 -22.79
C SER A 41 1.63 -3.51 -21.29
N GLY A 42 2.25 -2.59 -20.54
CA GLY A 42 1.97 -2.37 -19.12
C GLY A 42 3.16 -1.88 -18.31
N ASN A 43 2.97 -1.89 -16.99
CA ASN A 43 3.97 -1.42 -16.03
C ASN A 43 4.77 -2.59 -15.44
N VAL A 44 6.05 -2.38 -15.14
CA VAL A 44 6.93 -3.44 -14.61
C VAL A 44 7.41 -3.13 -13.20
N LEU A 45 7.19 -4.06 -12.28
CA LEU A 45 7.61 -3.96 -10.89
C LEU A 45 8.54 -5.12 -10.53
N SER A 46 9.62 -4.84 -9.80
CA SER A 46 10.49 -5.89 -9.28
C SER A 46 9.74 -6.77 -8.28
N PRO A 47 10.03 -8.09 -8.21
CA PRO A 47 9.33 -9.01 -7.30
C PRO A 47 9.38 -8.59 -5.82
N ARG A 48 10.46 -7.92 -5.40
CA ARG A 48 10.58 -7.38 -4.05
C ARG A 48 9.76 -6.10 -3.86
N ALA A 49 9.71 -5.21 -4.84
CA ALA A 49 8.81 -4.05 -4.77
C ALA A 49 7.34 -4.49 -4.72
N ILE A 50 6.96 -5.53 -5.48
CA ILE A 50 5.62 -6.15 -5.42
C ILE A 50 5.38 -6.70 -4.01
N ARG A 51 6.28 -7.55 -3.49
CA ARG A 51 6.13 -8.10 -2.14
C ARG A 51 5.95 -7.00 -1.11
N ASN A 52 6.75 -5.95 -1.16
CA ASN A 52 6.69 -4.88 -0.18
C ASN A 52 5.43 -4.02 -0.34
N LEU A 53 4.94 -3.82 -1.58
CA LEU A 53 3.67 -3.12 -1.85
C LEU A 53 2.47 -3.86 -1.24
N PHE A 54 2.48 -5.19 -1.27
CA PHE A 54 1.39 -6.03 -0.76
C PHE A 54 1.61 -6.53 0.68
N GLN A 55 2.82 -6.37 1.22
CA GLN A 55 3.15 -6.55 2.64
C GLN A 55 2.99 -5.22 3.39
N GLY A 56 1.82 -4.58 3.24
CA GLY A 56 1.41 -3.55 4.20
C GLY A 56 1.45 -4.11 5.63
N PRO A 57 1.60 -3.25 6.65
CA PRO A 57 1.79 -3.70 8.03
C PRO A 57 0.71 -4.73 8.38
N ASP A 58 1.14 -5.82 9.00
CA ASP A 58 0.24 -6.76 9.64
C ASP A 58 -0.77 -5.92 10.44
N PRO A 59 -2.10 -6.06 10.24
CA PRO A 59 -3.08 -5.28 11.01
C PRO A 59 -2.98 -5.50 12.53
N LEU A 60 -2.08 -6.37 12.98
CA LEU A 60 -1.74 -6.65 14.38
C LEU A 60 -0.41 -6.04 14.84
N ASP A 61 0.30 -5.26 14.02
CA ASP A 61 1.55 -4.61 14.43
C ASP A 61 1.22 -3.34 15.25
N GLU A 62 0.91 -3.55 16.53
CA GLU A 62 0.60 -2.50 17.53
C GLU A 62 1.66 -1.40 17.64
N ALA A 63 2.86 -1.59 17.06
CA ALA A 63 3.97 -0.63 17.08
C ALA A 63 3.93 0.43 15.96
N ALA A 64 3.05 0.31 14.96
CA ALA A 64 2.98 1.22 13.81
C ALA A 64 1.90 2.31 13.93
N PHE A 65 1.31 2.51 15.10
CA PHE A 65 0.56 3.73 15.40
C PHE A 65 1.53 4.90 15.59
N VAL A 66 2.10 5.39 14.48
CA VAL A 66 2.53 6.77 14.41
C VAL A 66 1.26 7.58 14.67
N GLU A 67 1.20 8.27 15.80
CA GLU A 67 0.17 9.27 16.10
C GLU A 67 0.22 10.36 15.02
N VAL A 68 -0.42 10.11 13.89
CA VAL A 68 -0.85 11.17 13.00
C VAL A 68 -1.86 11.96 13.84
N PRO A 69 -1.66 13.27 14.08
CA PRO A 69 -2.65 14.08 14.76
C PRO A 69 -3.95 13.95 13.99
N MET A 70 -4.90 13.22 14.56
CA MET A 70 -6.22 13.06 13.96
C MET A 70 -6.79 14.47 13.78
N PRO A 71 -7.20 14.86 12.56
CA PRO A 71 -7.95 16.10 12.42
C PRO A 71 -9.15 16.02 13.36
N ASP A 72 -9.53 17.13 13.99
CA ASP A 72 -10.70 17.16 14.87
C ASP A 72 -11.95 16.93 14.03
N THR A 73 -12.33 15.66 13.90
CA THR A 73 -13.41 15.21 13.01
C THR A 73 -14.78 15.44 13.64
N GLY A 74 -14.83 15.81 14.93
CA GLY A 74 -16.08 15.87 15.70
C GLY A 74 -16.76 14.52 15.91
N LEU A 75 -16.10 13.40 15.54
CA LEU A 75 -16.66 12.06 15.66
C LEU A 75 -16.49 11.54 17.08
N THR A 76 -17.56 10.94 17.60
CA THR A 76 -17.54 10.19 18.86
C THR A 76 -16.71 8.92 18.72
N ARG A 77 -16.26 8.35 19.85
CA ARG A 77 -15.51 7.08 19.88
C ARG A 77 -16.21 5.98 19.07
N ARG A 78 -17.54 5.92 19.17
CA ARG A 78 -18.33 4.90 18.49
C ARG A 78 -18.37 5.10 16.97
N GLU A 79 -18.44 6.35 16.53
CA GLU A 79 -18.40 6.68 15.10
C GLU A 79 -17.01 6.41 14.50
N LEU A 80 -15.94 6.62 15.27
CA LEU A 80 -14.58 6.25 14.86
C LEU A 80 -14.39 4.74 14.70
N GLU A 81 -14.98 3.94 15.59
CA GLU A 81 -14.97 2.47 15.46
C GLU A 81 -15.70 2.02 14.19
N VAL A 82 -16.88 2.58 13.92
CA VAL A 82 -17.65 2.28 12.70
C VAL A 82 -16.87 2.71 11.45
N LEU A 83 -16.23 3.88 11.46
CA LEU A 83 -15.42 4.38 10.34
C LEU A 83 -14.25 3.45 10.02
N GLN A 84 -13.57 2.90 11.04
CA GLN A 84 -12.49 1.94 10.85
C GLN A 84 -12.99 0.68 10.13
N PHE A 85 -14.14 0.13 10.52
CA PHE A 85 -14.69 -1.04 9.84
C PHE A 85 -15.17 -0.75 8.41
N LEU A 86 -15.66 0.47 8.14
CA LEU A 86 -16.00 0.89 6.78
C LEU A 86 -14.77 0.95 5.87
N VAL A 87 -13.64 1.48 6.37
CA VAL A 87 -12.36 1.51 5.62
C VAL A 87 -11.86 0.10 5.33
N LEU A 88 -12.10 -0.85 6.24
CA LEU A 88 -11.78 -2.27 6.06
C LEU A 88 -12.78 -3.03 5.14
N GLY A 89 -13.82 -2.36 4.65
CA GLY A 89 -14.77 -2.93 3.69
C GLY A 89 -15.88 -3.79 4.31
N HIS A 90 -16.12 -3.69 5.61
CA HIS A 90 -17.19 -4.45 6.26
C HIS A 90 -18.57 -3.92 5.90
N SER A 91 -19.54 -4.84 5.75
CA SER A 91 -20.95 -4.49 5.61
C SER A 91 -21.56 -4.07 6.94
N ASN A 92 -22.62 -3.25 6.91
CA ASN A 92 -23.33 -2.82 8.12
C ASN A 92 -23.74 -3.99 9.04
N ARG A 93 -24.06 -5.17 8.47
CA ARG A 93 -24.40 -6.36 9.27
C ARG A 93 -23.20 -6.95 10.00
N GLU A 94 -22.01 -6.90 9.40
CA GLU A 94 -20.77 -7.37 10.01
C GLU A 94 -20.29 -6.41 11.09
N ILE A 95 -20.35 -5.10 10.80
CA ILE A 95 -20.06 -4.04 11.77
C ILE A 95 -20.93 -4.21 13.02
N SER A 96 -22.25 -4.37 12.84
CA SER A 96 -23.17 -4.56 13.97
C SER A 96 -22.82 -5.78 14.82
N ARG A 97 -22.37 -6.89 14.25
CA ARG A 97 -22.00 -8.11 15.02
C ARG A 97 -20.68 -8.01 15.77
N GLN A 98 -19.77 -7.18 15.30
CA GLN A 98 -18.47 -6.99 15.95
C GLN A 98 -18.57 -5.95 17.08
N LEU A 99 -19.52 -5.04 16.95
CA LEU A 99 -19.69 -3.92 17.87
C LEU A 99 -20.80 -4.13 18.91
N PHE A 100 -21.77 -5.02 18.66
CA PHE A 100 -22.89 -5.35 19.54
C PHE A 100 -23.06 -6.87 19.63
#